data_AF-A0A970QQV7-F1
#
_entry.id   AF-A0A970QQV7-F1
#
_cell.length_a   1.000
_cell.length_b   1.000
_cell.length_c   1.000
_cell.angle_alpha   90.00
_cell.angle_beta   90.00
_cell.angle_gamma   90.00
#
_symmetry.space_group_name_H-M   'P 1'
#
loop_
_entity.id
_entity.type
_entity.pdbx_description
1 polymer ?
#
loop_
_entity_poly.entity_id
_entity_poly.type
_entity_poly.pdbx_seq_one_letter_code
_entity_poly.pdbx_strand_id
1 'polypeptide(L)'
;MKTALNLLVISFLIMLTSCEELKKEKMDCNLLTQGLISYDTEKVKTEIHKLTQDLKPNVSKKDEFGHRTNILTLIDRINDQCDMVNASLGCYAGIETLPVQSEINISIDSSGTQIKRVIDILTPEDNILSVRDVH
;
A
#
# COMPACT_ATOMS: atom_id res chain seq x y z
N MET A 1 32.00 22.13 -39.57
CA MET A 1 32.00 22.08 -38.09
C MET A 1 30.80 22.77 -37.42
N LYS A 2 30.12 23.76 -38.02
CA LYS A 2 28.95 24.42 -37.38
C LYS A 2 27.65 23.61 -37.44
N THR A 3 27.49 22.72 -38.42
CA THR A 3 26.29 21.88 -38.60
C THR A 3 26.25 20.67 -37.66
N ALA A 4 27.41 20.07 -37.36
CA ALA A 4 27.51 18.95 -36.42
C ALA A 4 27.22 19.35 -34.96
N LEU A 5 27.55 20.59 -34.58
CA LEU A 5 27.31 21.11 -33.24
C LEU A 5 25.82 21.35 -32.95
N ASN A 6 25.02 21.69 -33.96
CA ASN A 6 23.57 21.87 -33.81
C ASN A 6 22.78 20.56 -33.71
N LEU A 7 23.27 19.46 -34.32
CA LEU A 7 22.62 18.15 -34.22
C LEU A 7 22.81 17.51 -32.84
N LEU A 8 23.92 17.79 -32.17
CA LEU A 8 24.25 17.23 -30.85
C LEU A 8 23.39 17.85 -29.73
N VAL A 9 22.98 19.11 -29.87
CA VAL A 9 22.12 19.82 -28.90
C VAL A 9 20.66 19.33 -28.98
N ILE A 10 20.17 18.96 -30.17
CA ILE A 10 18.80 18.46 -30.34
C ILE A 10 18.65 17.03 -29.79
N SER A 11 19.70 16.22 -29.84
CA SER A 11 19.68 14.85 -29.28
C SER A 11 19.64 14.81 -27.75
N PHE A 12 20.08 15.87 -27.05
CA PHE A 12 20.10 15.90 -25.58
C PHE A 12 18.73 16.29 -24.99
N LEU A 13 17.87 16.99 -25.74
CA LEU A 13 16.56 17.43 -25.25
C LEU A 13 15.49 16.32 -25.20
N ILE A 14 15.66 15.23 -25.94
CA ILE A 14 14.64 14.16 -26.05
C ILE A 14 14.68 13.21 -24.84
N MET A 15 15.75 13.24 -24.03
CA MET A 15 15.89 12.37 -22.85
C MET A 15 15.18 12.87 -21.59
N LEU A 16 14.54 14.05 -21.61
CA LEU A 16 13.96 14.66 -20.40
C LEU A 16 12.44 14.42 -20.22
N THR A 17 11.76 13.71 -21.13
CA THR A 17 10.28 13.62 -21.10
C THR A 17 9.70 12.24 -20.84
N SER A 18 10.49 11.22 -20.51
CA SER A 18 9.93 9.91 -20.14
C SER A 18 9.76 9.77 -18.63
N CYS A 19 8.95 10.65 -18.03
CA CYS A 19 8.33 10.36 -16.74
C CYS A 19 6.96 9.75 -17.06
N GLU A 20 6.90 8.43 -17.20
CA GLU A 20 5.61 7.75 -17.16
C GLU A 20 5.07 7.91 -15.74
N GLU A 21 4.05 8.75 -15.57
CA GLU A 21 3.22 8.71 -14.39
C GLU A 21 2.62 7.30 -14.33
N LEU A 22 3.16 6.45 -13.46
CA LEU A 22 2.56 5.15 -13.13
C LEU A 22 1.11 5.43 -12.74
N LYS A 23 0.19 5.10 -13.65
CA LYS A 23 -1.24 5.15 -13.35
C LYS A 23 -1.47 4.19 -12.20
N LYS A 24 -1.64 4.73 -11.00
CA LYS A 24 -1.97 3.93 -9.81
C LYS A 24 -3.24 3.15 -10.11
N GLU A 25 -3.12 1.84 -10.13
CA GLU A 25 -4.28 0.97 -10.30
C GLU A 25 -5.23 1.19 -9.12
N LYS A 26 -6.51 1.36 -9.43
CA LYS A 26 -7.54 1.49 -8.40
C LYS A 26 -7.80 0.12 -7.77
N MET A 27 -7.99 0.09 -6.46
CA MET A 27 -8.41 -1.10 -5.74
C MET A 27 -9.84 -1.51 -6.14
N ASP A 28 -10.09 -2.81 -6.29
CA ASP A 28 -11.41 -3.39 -6.48
C ASP A 28 -12.00 -3.81 -5.13
N CYS A 29 -12.98 -3.04 -4.66
CA CYS A 29 -13.65 -3.28 -3.38
C CYS A 29 -14.40 -4.62 -3.32
N ASN A 30 -14.90 -5.12 -4.46
CA ASN A 30 -15.57 -6.42 -4.47
C ASN A 30 -14.56 -7.53 -4.27
N LEU A 31 -13.39 -7.46 -4.91
CA LEU A 31 -12.32 -8.45 -4.72
C LEU A 31 -11.73 -8.39 -3.33
N LEU A 32 -11.49 -7.19 -2.79
CA LEU A 32 -11.03 -7.02 -1.41
C LEU A 32 -12.02 -7.65 -0.42
N THR A 33 -13.30 -7.28 -0.53
CA THR A 33 -14.35 -7.74 0.40
C THR A 33 -14.57 -9.25 0.28
N GLN A 34 -14.59 -9.80 -0.92
CA GLN A 34 -14.64 -11.25 -1.12
C GLN A 34 -13.45 -11.93 -0.44
N GLY A 35 -12.24 -11.41 -0.63
CA GLY A 35 -11.03 -11.95 -0.01
C GLY A 35 -11.10 -11.95 1.51
N LEU A 36 -11.55 -10.85 2.11
CA LEU A 36 -11.72 -10.73 3.56
C LEU A 36 -12.79 -11.68 4.10
N ILE A 37 -13.94 -11.81 3.41
CA ILE A 37 -15.02 -12.71 3.83
C ILE A 37 -14.56 -14.17 3.77
N SER A 38 -13.84 -14.56 2.70
CA SER A 38 -13.42 -15.95 2.45
C SER A 38 -12.04 -16.32 3.00
N TYR A 39 -11.36 -15.43 3.74
CA TYR A 39 -9.96 -15.62 4.18
C TYR A 39 -8.98 -15.90 3.02
N ASP A 40 -9.25 -15.33 1.85
CA ASP A 40 -8.38 -15.47 0.68
C ASP A 40 -7.32 -14.36 0.72
N THR A 41 -6.24 -14.66 1.45
CA THR A 41 -5.11 -13.74 1.69
C THR A 41 -4.47 -13.26 0.38
N GLU A 42 -4.46 -14.06 -0.69
CA GLU A 42 -3.86 -13.66 -1.98
C GLU A 42 -4.68 -12.60 -2.71
N LYS A 43 -6.02 -12.67 -2.62
CA LYS A 43 -6.87 -11.57 -3.11
C LYS A 43 -6.65 -10.28 -2.31
N VAL A 44 -6.58 -10.39 -0.98
CA VAL A 44 -6.33 -9.22 -0.12
C VAL A 44 -4.95 -8.62 -0.42
N LYS A 45 -3.91 -9.45 -0.56
CA LYS A 45 -2.57 -9.03 -1.00
C LYS A 45 -2.62 -8.25 -2.31
N THR A 46 -3.31 -8.79 -3.32
CA THR A 46 -3.41 -8.17 -4.64
C THR A 46 -4.02 -6.78 -4.56
N GLU A 47 -5.13 -6.64 -3.85
CA GLU A 47 -5.85 -5.37 -3.75
C GLU A 47 -5.15 -4.35 -2.84
N ILE A 48 -4.60 -4.79 -1.70
CA ILE A 48 -3.83 -3.91 -0.81
C ILE A 48 -2.51 -3.47 -1.46
N HIS A 49 -1.85 -4.32 -2.25
CA HIS A 49 -0.61 -3.95 -2.93
C HIS A 49 -0.78 -2.72 -3.82
N LYS A 50 -1.92 -2.58 -4.52
CA LYS A 50 -2.24 -1.39 -5.33
C LYS A 50 -2.24 -0.10 -4.50
N LEU A 51 -2.56 -0.20 -3.21
CA LEU A 51 -2.59 0.94 -2.28
C LEU A 51 -1.25 1.22 -1.61
N THR A 52 -0.23 0.35 -1.72
CA THR A 52 1.05 0.50 -1.00
C THR A 52 2.26 0.78 -1.89
N GLN A 53 2.12 0.73 -3.22
CA GLN A 53 3.24 0.82 -4.16
C GLN A 53 4.12 2.08 -4.00
N ASP A 54 3.54 3.19 -3.56
CA ASP A 54 4.22 4.47 -3.33
C ASP A 54 4.61 4.73 -1.87
N LEU A 55 4.25 3.83 -0.94
CA LEU A 55 4.41 4.02 0.50
C LEU A 55 5.76 3.48 0.99
N LYS A 56 6.84 4.17 0.60
CA LYS A 56 8.20 3.87 1.04
C LYS A 56 8.44 4.27 2.51
N PRO A 57 9.25 3.52 3.27
CA PRO A 57 9.57 3.87 4.65
C PRO A 57 10.33 5.20 4.73
N ASN A 58 10.08 5.95 5.80
CA ASN A 58 10.83 7.15 6.17
C ASN A 58 11.34 7.03 7.61
N VAL A 59 12.42 6.27 7.77
CA VAL A 59 13.00 5.95 9.09
C VAL A 59 13.47 7.21 9.79
N SER A 60 13.15 7.32 11.09
CA SER A 60 13.57 8.42 11.93
C SER A 60 13.79 7.98 13.37
N LYS A 61 14.39 8.84 14.20
CA LYS A 61 14.55 8.58 15.64
C LYS A 61 13.23 8.35 16.40
N LYS A 62 12.09 8.76 15.82
CA LYS A 62 10.76 8.60 16.43
C LYS A 62 9.97 7.43 15.84
N ASP A 63 10.47 6.85 14.75
CA ASP A 63 9.83 5.77 14.01
C ASP A 63 10.93 4.96 13.30
N GLU A 64 11.42 3.94 13.98
CA GLU A 64 12.56 3.13 13.51
C GLU A 64 12.25 2.36 12.22
N PHE A 65 10.97 2.00 12.00
CA PHE A 65 10.53 1.34 10.77
C PHE A 65 10.07 2.32 9.69
N GLY A 66 9.81 3.58 10.04
CA GLY A 66 9.45 4.63 9.09
C GLY A 66 8.08 4.44 8.40
N HIS A 67 7.23 3.58 8.94
CA HIS A 67 5.96 3.18 8.32
C HIS A 67 4.71 3.69 9.05
N ARG A 68 4.83 4.44 10.14
CA ARG A 68 3.66 4.89 10.90
C ARG A 68 2.70 5.68 10.04
N THR A 69 3.22 6.65 9.27
CA THR A 69 2.43 7.43 8.32
C THR A 69 1.91 6.57 7.17
N ASN A 70 2.68 5.57 6.72
CA ASN A 70 2.28 4.67 5.63
C ASN A 70 1.09 3.80 6.02
N ILE A 71 1.08 3.27 7.25
CA ILE A 71 -0.05 2.47 7.76
C ILE A 71 -1.31 3.33 7.86
N LEU A 72 -1.20 4.55 8.41
CA LEU A 72 -2.34 5.47 8.48
C LEU A 72 -2.85 5.84 7.07
N THR A 73 -1.93 6.11 6.14
CA THR A 73 -2.27 6.39 4.74
C THR A 73 -2.96 5.19 4.07
N LEU A 74 -2.52 3.96 4.34
CA LEU A 74 -3.17 2.76 3.83
C LEU A 74 -4.60 2.62 4.39
N ILE A 75 -4.79 2.84 5.70
CA ILE A 75 -6.10 2.82 6.34
C ILE A 75 -7.04 3.85 5.70
N ASP A 76 -6.58 5.10 5.55
CA ASP A 76 -7.37 6.17 4.92
C ASP A 76 -7.75 5.79 3.49
N ARG A 77 -6.81 5.24 2.70
CA ARG A 77 -7.09 4.79 1.32
C ARG A 77 -8.10 3.66 1.24
N ILE A 78 -8.10 2.72 2.20
CA ILE A 78 -9.10 1.64 2.25
C ILE A 78 -10.48 2.24 2.53
N ASN A 79 -10.57 3.10 3.55
CA ASN A 79 -11.81 3.74 3.96
C ASN A 79 -12.39 4.67 2.88
N ASP A 80 -11.54 5.41 2.18
CA ASP A 80 -11.94 6.35 1.12
C ASP A 80 -12.42 5.64 -0.16
N GLN A 81 -11.92 4.42 -0.43
CA GLN A 81 -12.24 3.70 -1.67
C GLN A 81 -13.38 2.70 -1.52
N CYS A 82 -13.62 2.15 -0.32
CA CYS A 82 -14.61 1.09 -0.09
C CYS A 82 -15.56 1.39 1.07
N ASP A 83 -16.73 1.97 0.76
CA ASP A 83 -17.76 2.34 1.74
C ASP A 83 -18.23 1.20 2.66
N MET A 84 -18.15 -0.06 2.20
CA MET A 84 -18.56 -1.24 2.97
C MET A 84 -17.50 -1.74 3.95
N VAL A 85 -16.31 -1.16 3.93
CA VAL A 85 -15.16 -1.53 4.76
C VAL A 85 -14.83 -0.37 5.69
N ASN A 86 -14.65 -0.68 6.97
CA ASN A 86 -14.08 0.23 7.94
C ASN A 86 -12.76 -0.35 8.46
N ALA A 87 -11.66 0.29 8.12
CA ALA A 87 -10.30 -0.03 8.52
C ALA A 87 -9.85 0.89 9.67
N SER A 88 -9.12 0.32 10.62
CA SER A 88 -8.54 1.05 11.73
C SER A 88 -7.22 0.41 12.17
N LEU A 89 -6.37 1.19 12.83
CA LEU A 89 -5.12 0.68 13.37
C LEU A 89 -5.41 -0.29 14.52
N GLY A 90 -4.90 -1.52 14.43
CA GLY A 90 -4.82 -2.45 15.56
C GLY A 90 -3.53 -2.24 16.32
N CYS A 91 -2.42 -2.56 15.67
CA CYS A 91 -1.07 -2.45 16.22
C CYS A 91 -0.11 -1.89 15.18
N TYR A 92 0.83 -1.05 15.59
CA TYR A 92 1.92 -0.60 14.72
C TYR A 92 3.22 -1.25 15.16
N ALA A 93 3.89 -1.95 14.23
CA ALA A 93 5.19 -2.58 14.46
C ALA A 93 5.25 -3.37 15.78
N GLY A 94 4.41 -4.40 15.89
CA GLY A 94 4.27 -5.25 17.06
C GLY A 94 5.61 -5.75 17.57
N ILE A 95 5.90 -5.43 18.84
CA ILE A 95 7.20 -5.57 19.51
C ILE A 95 7.70 -7.04 19.54
N GLU A 96 6.81 -8.02 19.44
CA GLU A 96 7.12 -9.45 19.57
C GLU A 96 7.09 -10.22 18.23
N THR A 97 7.03 -9.52 17.10
CA THR A 97 6.91 -10.15 15.78
C THR A 97 8.23 -10.13 15.01
N LEU A 98 8.69 -11.32 14.57
CA LEU A 98 9.84 -11.50 13.69
C LEU A 98 9.37 -12.30 12.46
N PRO A 99 9.26 -11.68 11.26
CA PRO A 99 9.56 -10.28 10.95
C PRO A 99 8.55 -9.28 11.55
N VAL A 100 8.94 -8.00 11.60
CA VAL A 100 8.13 -6.91 12.17
C VAL A 100 6.84 -6.71 11.38
N GLN A 101 5.76 -6.54 12.14
CA GLN A 101 4.38 -6.71 11.68
C GLN A 101 3.51 -5.58 12.24
N SER A 102 2.62 -5.00 11.45
CA SER A 102 1.53 -4.15 11.91
C SER A 102 0.21 -4.87 11.69
N GLU A 103 -0.83 -4.46 12.40
CA GLU A 103 -2.18 -5.03 12.30
C GLU A 103 -3.17 -3.94 11.92
N ILE A 104 -3.99 -4.22 10.91
CA ILE A 104 -5.13 -3.39 10.54
C ILE A 104 -6.41 -4.15 10.86
N ASN A 105 -7.21 -3.58 11.76
CA ASN A 105 -8.54 -4.08 12.08
C ASN A 105 -9.51 -3.68 10.98
N ILE A 106 -10.26 -4.65 10.47
CA ILE A 106 -11.26 -4.48 9.43
C ILE A 106 -12.64 -4.87 9.97
N SER A 107 -13.63 -4.04 9.69
CA SER A 107 -15.05 -4.34 9.87
C SER A 107 -15.77 -4.18 8.53
N ILE A 108 -16.57 -5.17 8.15
CA ILE A 108 -17.37 -5.18 6.93
C ILE A 108 -18.83 -5.30 7.31
N ASP A 109 -19.68 -4.44 6.76
CA ASP A 109 -21.13 -4.65 6.80
C ASP A 109 -21.54 -5.48 5.57
N SER A 110 -21.90 -6.74 5.80
CA SER A 110 -22.43 -7.63 4.78
C SER A 110 -23.90 -7.90 5.06
N SER A 111 -24.78 -7.16 4.39
CA SER A 111 -26.24 -7.30 4.50
C SER A 111 -26.76 -7.24 5.95
N GLY A 112 -26.20 -6.34 6.77
CA GLY A 112 -26.57 -6.15 8.17
C GLY A 112 -25.84 -7.07 9.16
N THR A 113 -24.95 -7.94 8.66
CA THR A 113 -24.06 -8.74 9.51
C THR A 113 -22.67 -8.12 9.52
N GLN A 114 -22.18 -7.80 10.72
CA GLN A 114 -20.82 -7.29 10.89
C GLN A 114 -19.81 -8.45 10.85
N ILE A 115 -18.91 -8.43 9.87
CA ILE A 115 -17.78 -9.34 9.76
C ILE A 115 -16.53 -8.58 10.21
N LYS A 116 -15.72 -9.19 11.08
CA LYS A 116 -14.46 -8.61 11.58
C LYS A 116 -13.27 -9.43 11.12
N ARG A 117 -12.20 -8.76 10.70
CA ARG A 117 -10.93 -9.37 10.30
C ARG A 117 -9.76 -8.54 10.81
N VAL A 118 -8.61 -9.17 10.89
CA VAL A 118 -7.32 -8.51 11.10
C VAL A 118 -6.42 -8.85 9.92
N ILE A 119 -5.87 -7.82 9.30
CA ILE A 119 -4.85 -7.96 8.26
C ILE A 119 -3.48 -7.73 8.90
N ASP A 120 -2.62 -8.73 8.80
CA ASP A 120 -1.22 -8.62 9.18
C ASP A 120 -0.43 -7.99 8.05
N ILE A 121 0.31 -6.92 8.35
CA ILE A 121 1.10 -6.15 7.39
C ILE A 121 2.57 -6.23 7.75
N LEU A 122 3.38 -6.81 6.88
CA LEU A 122 4.84 -6.72 6.99
C LEU A 122 5.26 -5.25 6.95
N THR A 123 6.06 -4.85 7.93
CA THR A 123 6.49 -3.47 8.17
C THR A 123 8.03 -3.39 8.19
N PRO A 124 8.72 -3.68 7.07
CA PRO A 124 10.18 -3.69 6.99
C PRO A 124 10.76 -2.26 6.98
N GLU A 125 12.01 -2.07 7.39
CA GLU A 125 12.67 -0.75 7.40
C GLU A 125 13.06 -0.25 5.99
N ASP A 126 13.13 -1.15 5.01
CA ASP A 126 13.77 -0.94 3.71
C ASP A 126 12.86 -1.23 2.49
N ASN A 127 11.61 -1.63 2.71
CA ASN A 127 10.69 -2.00 1.64
C ASN A 127 9.27 -1.47 1.91
N ILE A 128 8.37 -1.55 0.93
CA ILE A 128 6.98 -1.12 1.12
C ILE A 128 6.20 -2.09 2.02
N LEU A 129 5.07 -1.60 2.54
CA LEU A 129 4.09 -2.42 3.24
C LEU A 129 3.55 -3.54 2.32
N SER A 130 3.42 -4.75 2.88
CA SER A 130 2.80 -5.88 2.18
C SER A 130 2.00 -6.75 3.15
N VAL A 131 0.92 -7.36 2.68
CA VAL A 131 0.09 -8.24 3.52
C VAL A 131 0.82 -9.56 3.75
N ARG A 132 0.91 -9.99 5.01
CA ARG A 132 1.33 -11.34 5.39
C ARG A 132 0.14 -12.29 5.35
N ASP A 133 -0.88 -11.99 6.14
CA ASP A 133 -2.02 -12.87 6.41
C ASP A 133 -3.31 -12.12 6.76
N VAL A 134 -4.44 -12.84 6.75
CA VAL A 134 -5.77 -12.38 7.14
C VAL A 134 -6.41 -13.39 8.07
N HIS A 135 -6.91 -12.94 9.22
CA HIS A 135 -7.52 -13.79 10.24
C HIS A 135 -8.71 -13.13 10.96
#